data_AF-A0A4Q7CK58-F1
#
_entry.id   AF-A0A4Q7CK58-F1
#
_cell.length_a   1.000
_cell.length_b   1.000
_cell.length_c   1.000
_cell.angle_alpha   90.00
_cell.angle_beta   90.00
_cell.angle_gamma   90.00
#
_symmetry.space_group_name_H-M   'P 1'
#
loop_
_entity.id
_entity.type
_entity.pdbx_description
1 polymer ?
#
loop_
_entity_poly.entity_id
_entity_poly.type
_entity_poly.pdbx_seq_one_letter_code
_entity_poly.pdbx_strand_id
1 'polypeptide(L)' 'ACYAELLTAAGVSVELSNEPTMVHGYVNFALVVPAAAEATGRGLAALKRALHA' A
#
# COMPACT_ATOMS: atom_id res chain seq x y z
N ALA A 1 -3.89 6.46 -8.57
CA ALA A 1 -2.84 7.50 -8.62
C ALA A 1 -3.41 8.88 -8.28
N CYS A 2 -4.44 9.36 -9.01
CA CYS A 2 -5.05 10.69 -8.80
C CYS A 2 -5.23 11.13 -7.34
N TYR A 3 -5.75 10.28 -6.45
CA TYR A 3 -5.92 10.67 -5.04
C TYR A 3 -4.58 10.95 -4.31
N ALA A 4 -3.56 10.14 -4.56
CA ALA A 4 -2.22 10.36 -3.99
C ALA A 4 -1.57 11.64 -4.54
N GLU A 5 -1.80 11.94 -5.82
CA GLU A 5 -1.34 13.20 -6.44
C GLU A 5 -2.01 14.42 -5.81
N LEU A 6 -3.33 14.35 -5.58
CA LEU A 6 -4.07 15.43 -4.90
C LEU A 6 -3.60 15.63 -3.46
N LEU A 7 -3.36 14.54 -2.72
CA LEU A 7 -2.81 14.61 -1.36
C LEU A 7 -1.41 15.22 -1.34
N THR A 8 -0.55 14.82 -2.29
CA THR A 8 0.79 15.40 -2.46
C THR A 8 0.70 16.90 -2.76
N ALA A 9 -0.18 17.30 -3.68
CA ALA A 9 -0.40 18.71 -4.03
C ALA A 9 -0.90 19.55 -2.84
N ALA A 10 -1.62 18.93 -1.90
CA ALA A 10 -2.06 19.54 -0.66
C ALA A 10 -0.98 19.56 0.45
N GLY A 11 0.23 19.08 0.18
CA GLY A 11 1.33 19.01 1.16
C GLY A 11 1.20 17.88 2.18
N VAL A 12 0.31 16.90 1.94
CA VAL A 12 0.17 15.73 2.80
C VAL A 12 1.25 14.70 2.44
N SER A 13 1.94 14.17 3.46
CA SER A 13 2.87 13.07 3.26
C SER A 13 2.12 11.82 2.81
N VAL A 14 2.46 11.29 1.63
CA VAL A 14 1.76 10.16 1.01
C VAL A 14 2.75 9.18 0.40
N GLU A 15 2.42 7.90 0.47
CA GLU A 15 3.10 6.82 -0.24
C GLU A 15 2.04 6.04 -1.04
N LEU A 16 2.30 5.83 -2.34
CA LEU A 16 1.46 5.01 -3.21
C LEU A 16 2.30 3.85 -3.77
N SER A 17 1.85 2.62 -3.53
CA SER A 17 2.42 1.42 -4.15
C SER A 17 1.40 0.83 -5.14
N ASN A 18 1.78 0.71 -6.41
CA ASN A 18 0.94 0.12 -7.45
C ASN A 18 1.39 -1.31 -7.72
N GLU A 19 0.45 -2.26 -7.68
CA GLU A 19 0.71 -3.68 -7.84
C GLU A 19 0.13 -4.17 -9.19
N PRO A 20 0.87 -4.05 -10.31
CA PRO A 20 0.31 -4.18 -11.66
C PRO A 20 -0.18 -5.60 -12.01
N THR A 21 0.26 -6.61 -11.26
CA THR A 21 -0.12 -8.02 -11.47
C THR A 21 -1.28 -8.45 -10.57
N MET A 22 -1.76 -7.56 -9.68
CA MET A 22 -2.75 -7.90 -8.66
C MET A 22 -4.16 -7.47 -9.06
N VAL A 23 -5.15 -8.22 -8.58
CA VAL A 23 -6.57 -7.89 -8.71
C VAL A 23 -7.08 -7.07 -7.52
N HIS A 24 -8.23 -6.43 -7.67
CA HIS A 24 -8.91 -5.83 -6.52
C HIS A 24 -9.16 -6.86 -5.42
N GLY A 25 -8.94 -6.46 -4.17
CA GLY A 25 -9.11 -7.35 -3.01
C GLY A 25 -7.96 -8.36 -2.81
N TYR A 26 -6.80 -8.17 -3.46
CA TYR A 26 -5.67 -9.09 -3.36
C TYR A 26 -5.20 -9.36 -1.91
N VAL A 27 -5.42 -8.40 -1.00
CA VAL A 27 -5.06 -8.51 0.42
C VAL A 27 -5.66 -9.75 1.09
N ASN A 28 -6.84 -10.19 0.65
CA ASN A 28 -7.51 -11.38 1.19
C ASN A 28 -6.78 -12.69 0.82
N PHE A 29 -5.86 -12.65 -0.14
CA PHE A 29 -5.04 -13.79 -0.56
C PHE A 29 -3.66 -13.81 0.10
N ALA A 30 -3.36 -12.90 1.03
CA ALA A 30 -2.03 -12.78 1.63
C ALA A 30 -1.52 -14.05 2.33
N LEU A 31 -2.41 -14.98 2.71
CA LEU A 31 -2.02 -16.25 3.33
C LEU A 31 -1.70 -17.37 2.31
N VAL A 32 -1.99 -17.16 1.03
CA VAL A 32 -1.93 -18.20 -0.01
C VAL A 32 -1.15 -17.76 -1.26
N VAL A 33 -1.11 -16.47 -1.58
CA VAL A 33 -0.40 -15.91 -2.75
C VAL A 33 0.80 -15.09 -2.29
N PRO A 34 2.05 -15.50 -2.62
CA PRO A 34 3.26 -14.79 -2.18
C PRO A 34 3.30 -13.31 -2.57
N ALA A 35 2.95 -12.98 -3.81
CA ALA A 35 2.93 -11.58 -4.27
C ALA A 35 1.93 -10.71 -3.48
N ALA A 36 0.78 -11.27 -3.08
CA ALA A 36 -0.19 -10.58 -2.25
C ALA A 36 0.31 -10.41 -0.81
N ALA A 37 1.03 -11.40 -0.27
CA ALA A 37 1.65 -11.33 1.04
C ALA A 37 2.70 -10.21 1.10
N GLU A 38 3.56 -10.13 0.09
CA GLU A 38 4.60 -9.09 -0.01
C GLU A 38 4.01 -7.69 -0.12
N ALA A 39 3.02 -7.48 -1.00
CA ALA A 39 2.34 -6.19 -1.16
C ALA A 39 1.63 -5.75 0.13
N THR A 40 0.92 -6.68 0.78
CA THR A 40 0.27 -6.43 2.08
C THR A 40 1.30 -6.10 3.17
N GLY A 41 2.41 -6.84 3.21
CA GLY A 41 3.51 -6.63 4.14
C GLY A 41 4.15 -5.24 3.99
N ARG A 42 4.34 -4.76 2.75
CA ARG A 42 4.84 -3.39 2.49
C ARG A 42 3.93 -2.33 3.11
N GLY A 43 2.63 -2.42 2.87
CA GLY A 43 1.64 -1.47 3.42
C GLY A 43 1.62 -1.48 4.96
N LEU A 44 1.60 -2.68 5.57
CA LEU A 44 1.61 -2.80 7.03
C LEU A 44 2.91 -2.30 7.65
N ALA A 45 4.06 -2.54 7.02
CA ALA A 45 5.33 -2.02 7.49
C ALA A 45 5.36 -0.49 7.46
N ALA A 46 4.83 0.14 6.40
CA ALA A 46 4.71 1.58 6.30
C ALA A 46 3.80 2.16 7.39
N LEU A 47 2.64 1.55 7.60
CA LEU A 47 1.71 1.94 8.67
C LEU A 47 2.36 1.83 10.06
N LYS A 48 3.05 0.71 10.34
CA LYS A 48 3.75 0.50 11.61
C LYS A 48 4.81 1.59 11.85
N ARG A 49 5.58 1.96 10.83
CA ARG A 49 6.54 3.08 10.94
C ARG A 49 5.82 4.38 11.27
N ALA A 50 4.72 4.70 10.58
CA ALA A 50 4.00 5.95 10.79
C ALA A 50 3.34 6.07 12.18
N LEU A 51 2.91 4.95 12.78
CA LEU A 51 2.26 4.94 14.10
C LEU A 51 3.23 4.96 15.28
N HIS A 52 4.49 4.58 15.06
CA HIS A 52 5.49 4.42 16.11
C HIS A 52 6.75 5.29 15.92
N ALA A 53 6.72 6.21 14.95
CA ALA A 53 7.74 7.22 14.75
C ALA A 53 7.59 8.39 15.75
#